data_AF-A0A2N2HF74-F1
#
_entry.id   AF-A0A2N2HF74-F1
#
_cell.length_a   1.000
_cell.length_b   1.000
_cell.length_c   1.000
_cell.angle_alpha   90.00
_cell.angle_beta   90.00
_cell.angle_gamma   90.00
#
_symmetry.space_group_name_H-M   'P 1'
#
loop_
_entity.id
_entity.type
_entity.pdbx_description
1 polymer ?
#
loop_
_entity_poly.entity_id
_entity_poly.type
_entity_poly.pdbx_seq_one_letter_code
_entity_poly.pdbx_strand_id
1 'polypeptide(L)'
;MPQKGPHISLAPERLVKRVLGLPLEEFQTWPEYLQQLALDLAEELFIIRYNPFIPAKDVRQSVNARLQAERAALSPEYYRELSGCLERFWQSYEADQKFKATLISRLSSIMNKEQVVSTSNNLIECSTDATDLRMELPALVVFPENTSQIQGIIRLANEM
;
A
#
# COMPACT_ATOMS: atom_id res chain seq x y z
N MET A 1 11.27 19.50 16.50
CA MET A 1 10.43 20.04 15.40
C MET A 1 9.14 19.23 15.39
N PRO A 2 7.96 19.83 15.18
CA PRO A 2 6.74 19.03 15.05
C PRO A 2 6.92 18.07 13.87
N GLN A 3 6.61 16.78 14.05
CA GLN A 3 6.68 15.79 12.98
C GLN A 3 5.83 16.29 11.81
N LYS A 4 6.46 16.58 10.68
CA LYS A 4 5.80 16.88 9.40
C LYS A 4 5.53 15.57 8.64
N GLY A 5 4.96 14.59 9.33
CA GLY A 5 4.46 13.35 8.74
C GLY A 5 2.99 13.49 8.35
N PRO A 6 2.46 12.62 7.48
CA PRO A 6 1.01 12.52 7.28
C PRO A 6 0.33 12.21 8.62
N HIS A 7 -0.82 12.84 8.90
CA HIS A 7 -1.57 12.51 10.10
C HIS A 7 -2.29 11.16 9.90
N ILE A 8 -1.78 10.12 10.55
CA ILE A 8 -2.33 8.76 10.49
C ILE A 8 -3.09 8.49 11.80
N SER A 9 -4.42 8.35 11.70
CA SER A 9 -5.32 8.12 12.86
C SER A 9 -5.34 6.68 13.39
N LEU A 10 -4.51 5.78 12.85
CA LEU A 10 -4.44 4.37 13.26
C LEU A 10 -3.45 4.20 14.41
N ALA A 11 -3.79 3.33 15.34
CA ALA A 11 -2.86 2.94 16.40
C ALA A 11 -1.54 2.39 15.78
N PRO A 12 -0.37 2.88 16.22
CA PRO A 12 0.95 2.47 15.74
C PRO A 12 1.10 0.95 15.54
N GLU A 13 0.57 0.18 16.47
CA GLU A 13 0.61 -1.28 16.51
C GLU A 13 -0.11 -1.93 15.32
N ARG A 14 -1.26 -1.37 14.95
CA ARG A 14 -2.05 -1.86 13.81
C ARG A 14 -1.41 -1.49 12.50
N LEU A 15 -0.75 -0.33 12.44
CA LEU A 15 -0.02 0.13 11.26
C LEU A 15 1.15 -0.79 10.95
N VAL A 16 1.99 -1.05 11.95
CA VAL A 16 3.16 -1.93 11.82
C VAL A 16 2.75 -3.33 11.39
N LYS A 17 1.72 -3.92 12.02
CA LYS A 17 1.20 -5.21 11.61
C LYS A 17 0.72 -5.22 10.16
N ARG A 18 -0.01 -4.18 9.74
CA ARG A 18 -0.61 -4.11 8.40
C ARG A 18 0.42 -3.87 7.29
N VAL A 19 1.46 -3.07 7.58
CA VAL A 19 2.45 -2.64 6.58
C VAL A 19 3.68 -3.52 6.60
N LEU A 20 4.25 -3.78 7.78
CA LEU A 20 5.49 -4.55 7.93
C LEU A 20 5.24 -6.05 8.16
N GLY A 21 4.00 -6.45 8.45
CA GLY A 21 3.65 -7.84 8.72
C GLY A 21 4.13 -8.35 10.08
N LEU A 22 4.56 -7.44 10.97
CA LEU A 22 5.08 -7.79 12.29
C LEU A 22 3.96 -7.95 13.31
N PRO A 23 3.88 -9.07 14.05
CA PRO A 23 3.02 -9.20 15.22
C PRO A 23 3.34 -8.12 16.27
N LEU A 24 2.33 -7.72 17.03
CA LEU A 24 2.51 -6.69 18.05
C LEU A 24 3.48 -7.14 19.15
N GLU A 25 3.38 -8.40 19.52
CA GLU A 25 4.19 -9.01 20.56
C GLU A 25 5.68 -8.98 20.17
N GLU A 26 5.98 -9.24 18.91
CA GLU A 26 7.34 -9.18 18.36
C GLU A 26 7.84 -7.73 18.30
N PHE A 27 7.01 -6.82 17.77
CA PHE A 27 7.33 -5.39 17.70
C PHE A 27 7.64 -4.76 19.06
N GLN A 28 6.91 -5.14 20.11
CA GLN A 28 7.12 -4.62 21.46
C GLN A 28 8.43 -5.10 22.11
N THR A 29 9.04 -6.17 21.60
CA THR A 29 10.36 -6.64 22.09
C THR A 29 11.52 -5.83 21.54
N TRP A 30 11.30 -5.05 20.48
CA TRP A 30 12.34 -4.24 19.87
C TRP A 30 12.71 -3.04 20.74
N PRO A 31 13.95 -2.53 20.65
CA PRO A 31 14.32 -1.28 21.29
C PRO A 31 13.45 -0.11 20.81
N GLU A 32 13.18 0.87 21.68
CA GLU A 32 12.31 2.03 21.39
C GLU A 32 12.72 2.79 20.12
N TYR A 33 14.03 2.97 19.91
CA TYR A 33 14.54 3.64 18.70
C TYR A 33 14.20 2.87 17.41
N LEU A 34 14.21 1.53 17.47
CA LEU A 34 13.88 0.69 16.33
C LEU A 34 12.37 0.64 16.11
N GLN A 35 11.58 0.64 17.19
CA GLN A 35 10.12 0.78 17.12
C GLN A 35 9.73 2.08 16.42
N GLN A 36 10.35 3.20 16.80
CA GLN A 36 10.10 4.50 16.17
C GLN A 36 10.50 4.50 14.70
N LEU A 37 11.69 3.98 14.35
CA LEU A 37 12.13 3.90 12.95
C LEU A 37 11.17 3.04 12.11
N ALA A 38 10.77 1.89 12.63
CA ALA A 38 9.84 1.00 11.94
C ALA A 38 8.46 1.65 11.75
N LEU A 39 7.99 2.42 12.74
CA LEU A 39 6.77 3.22 12.60
C LEU A 39 6.91 4.27 11.51
N ASP A 40 7.95 5.09 11.55
CA ASP A 40 8.18 6.15 10.57
C ASP A 40 8.24 5.60 9.13
N LEU A 41 8.86 4.43 8.94
CA LEU A 41 8.90 3.75 7.64
C LEU A 41 7.54 3.16 7.26
N ALA A 42 6.83 2.56 8.22
CA ALA A 42 5.50 2.00 7.99
C ALA A 42 4.49 3.08 7.62
N GLU A 43 4.54 4.25 8.26
CA GLU A 43 3.72 5.41 7.95
C GLU A 43 3.92 5.85 6.50
N GLU A 44 5.16 5.94 6.06
CA GLU A 44 5.48 6.38 4.70
C GLU A 44 5.03 5.35 3.64
N LEU A 45 5.30 4.07 3.89
CA LEU A 45 4.83 2.96 3.05
C LEU A 45 3.30 2.84 3.04
N PHE A 46 2.64 3.19 4.12
CA PHE A 46 1.20 3.15 4.19
C PHE A 46 0.58 4.07 3.15
N ILE A 47 1.14 5.26 2.94
CA ILE A 47 0.58 6.28 2.06
C ILE A 47 0.30 5.75 0.64
N ILE A 48 1.19 4.92 0.07
CA ILE A 48 1.02 4.44 -1.31
C ILE A 48 -0.13 3.43 -1.49
N ARG A 49 -0.64 2.89 -0.38
CA ARG A 49 -1.81 1.99 -0.37
C ARG A 49 -3.13 2.75 -0.32
N TYR A 50 -3.11 3.99 0.18
CA TYR A 50 -4.33 4.76 0.47
C TYR A 50 -4.37 6.14 -0.20
N ASN A 51 -3.31 6.52 -0.91
CA ASN A 51 -3.26 7.71 -1.71
C ASN A 51 -2.72 7.41 -3.12
N PRO A 52 -3.60 7.31 -4.14
CA PRO A 52 -3.23 6.97 -5.52
C PRO A 52 -2.57 8.13 -6.26
N PHE A 53 -2.42 9.30 -5.64
CA PHE A 53 -1.69 10.44 -6.20
C PHE A 53 -0.20 10.40 -5.86
N ILE A 54 0.22 9.56 -4.93
CA ILE A 54 1.59 9.51 -4.45
C ILE A 54 2.39 8.46 -5.23
N PRO A 55 3.47 8.85 -5.94
CA PRO A 55 4.24 7.90 -6.73
C PRO A 55 4.98 6.91 -5.83
N ALA A 56 4.70 5.62 -5.99
CA ALA A 56 5.34 4.57 -5.20
C ALA A 56 6.87 4.53 -5.34
N LYS A 57 7.40 4.94 -6.50
CA LYS A 57 8.85 5.05 -6.73
C LYS A 57 9.53 6.04 -5.78
N ASP A 58 8.89 7.16 -5.48
CA ASP A 58 9.46 8.24 -4.68
C ASP A 58 9.45 7.83 -3.21
N VAL A 59 8.35 7.20 -2.77
CA VAL A 59 8.25 6.56 -1.45
C VAL A 59 9.28 5.44 -1.28
N ARG A 60 9.46 4.57 -2.28
CA ARG A 60 10.50 3.52 -2.23
C ARG A 60 11.90 4.11 -2.08
N GLN A 61 12.20 5.17 -2.81
CA GLN A 61 13.49 5.86 -2.70
C GLN A 61 13.69 6.47 -1.31
N SER A 62 12.67 7.16 -0.79
CA SER A 62 12.73 7.85 0.51
C SER A 62 12.83 6.88 1.69
N VAL A 63 12.00 5.82 1.72
CA VAL A 63 12.07 4.73 2.73
C VAL A 63 13.44 4.07 2.74
N ASN A 64 13.99 3.74 1.56
CA ASN A 64 15.32 3.16 1.46
C ASN A 64 16.41 4.14 1.94
N ALA A 65 16.33 5.41 1.57
CA ALA A 65 17.28 6.41 2.01
C ALA A 65 17.28 6.57 3.54
N ARG A 66 16.10 6.58 4.17
CA ARG A 66 15.96 6.66 5.63
C ARG A 66 16.55 5.42 6.33
N LEU A 67 16.27 4.22 5.83
CA LEU A 67 16.86 3.00 6.39
C LEU A 67 18.40 2.98 6.25
N GLN A 68 18.93 3.44 5.11
CA GLN A 68 20.39 3.49 4.93
C GLN A 68 21.04 4.53 5.84
N ALA A 69 20.39 5.66 6.11
CA ALA A 69 20.90 6.67 7.02
C ALA A 69 21.06 6.12 8.46
N GLU A 70 20.14 5.27 8.90
CA GLU A 70 20.16 4.65 10.23
C GLU A 70 21.06 3.40 10.31
N ARG A 71 21.66 2.97 9.20
CA ARG A 71 22.43 1.71 9.13
C ARG A 71 23.57 1.64 10.14
N ALA A 72 24.25 2.76 10.41
CA ALA A 72 25.37 2.79 11.35
C ALA A 72 24.92 2.70 12.83
N ALA A 73 23.69 3.11 13.12
CA ALA A 73 23.09 3.06 14.45
C ALA A 73 22.42 1.70 14.76
N LEU A 74 22.11 0.93 13.71
CA LEU A 74 21.43 -0.37 13.82
C LEU A 74 22.41 -1.53 13.99
N SER A 75 22.01 -2.53 14.79
CA SER A 75 22.69 -3.82 14.76
C SER A 75 22.50 -4.50 13.38
N PRO A 76 23.44 -5.35 12.94
CA PRO A 76 23.30 -6.08 11.68
C PRO A 76 22.04 -6.97 11.64
N GLU A 77 21.58 -7.43 12.79
CA GLU A 77 20.40 -8.26 12.96
C GLU A 77 19.13 -7.44 12.72
N TYR A 78 18.97 -6.33 13.44
CA TYR A 78 17.81 -5.45 13.29
C TYR A 78 17.71 -4.82 11.91
N TYR A 79 18.85 -4.44 11.33
CA TYR A 79 18.88 -3.95 9.96
C TYR A 79 18.36 -5.00 8.97
N ARG A 80 18.77 -6.27 9.13
CA ARG A 80 18.33 -7.37 8.26
C ARG A 80 16.84 -7.66 8.43
N GLU A 81 16.37 -7.68 9.67
CA GLU A 81 14.97 -7.94 10.01
C GLU A 81 14.05 -6.87 9.42
N LEU A 82 14.35 -5.60 9.69
CA LEU A 82 13.59 -4.47 9.15
C LEU A 82 13.66 -4.40 7.62
N SER A 83 14.84 -4.61 7.01
CA SER A 83 14.97 -4.71 5.56
C SER A 83 14.11 -5.82 4.97
N GLY A 84 14.03 -6.98 5.64
CA GLY A 84 13.19 -8.09 5.24
C GLY A 84 11.69 -7.75 5.27
N CYS A 85 11.24 -6.99 6.27
CA CYS A 85 9.86 -6.50 6.32
C CYS A 85 9.54 -5.57 5.14
N LEU A 86 10.43 -4.62 4.84
CA LEU A 86 10.26 -3.69 3.72
C LEU A 86 10.24 -4.43 2.37
N GLU A 87 11.14 -5.40 2.19
CA GLU A 87 11.20 -6.19 0.96
C GLU A 87 9.91 -7.00 0.76
N ARG A 88 9.38 -7.65 1.80
CA ARG A 88 8.08 -8.35 1.75
C ARG A 88 6.94 -7.41 1.39
N PHE A 89 6.92 -6.20 1.96
CA PHE A 89 5.93 -5.19 1.60
C PHE A 89 5.99 -4.86 0.10
N TRP A 90 7.19 -4.62 -0.45
CA TRP A 90 7.36 -4.30 -1.87
C TRP A 90 6.98 -5.46 -2.78
N GLN A 91 7.33 -6.69 -2.40
CA GLN A 91 6.93 -7.89 -3.14
C GLN A 91 5.40 -8.03 -3.21
N SER A 92 4.71 -7.82 -2.08
CA SER A 92 3.25 -7.78 -2.05
C SER A 92 2.70 -6.64 -2.91
N TYR A 93 3.26 -5.44 -2.80
CA TYR A 93 2.82 -4.30 -3.60
C TYR A 93 2.96 -4.55 -5.11
N GLU A 94 4.09 -5.08 -5.54
CA GLU A 94 4.35 -5.43 -6.94
C GLU A 94 3.44 -6.56 -7.43
N ALA A 95 3.13 -7.54 -6.58
CA ALA A 95 2.15 -8.59 -6.88
C ALA A 95 0.75 -7.99 -7.11
N ASP A 96 0.32 -7.06 -6.26
CA ASP A 96 -0.97 -6.37 -6.43
C ASP A 96 -1.03 -5.57 -7.74
N GLN A 97 0.06 -4.89 -8.12
CA GLN A 97 0.13 -4.17 -9.39
C GLN A 97 0.05 -5.12 -10.59
N LYS A 98 0.72 -6.28 -10.53
CA LYS A 98 0.65 -7.31 -11.59
C LYS A 98 -0.74 -7.91 -11.69
N PHE A 99 -1.37 -8.18 -10.55
CA PHE A 99 -2.75 -8.65 -10.49
C PHE A 99 -3.71 -7.63 -11.10
N LYS A 100 -3.60 -6.35 -10.70
CA LYS A 100 -4.41 -5.25 -11.27
C LYS A 100 -4.23 -5.13 -12.78
N ALA A 101 -3.00 -5.21 -13.29
CA ALA A 101 -2.74 -5.18 -14.73
C ALA A 101 -3.39 -6.37 -15.46
N THR A 102 -3.32 -7.57 -14.87
CA THR A 102 -3.97 -8.78 -15.39
C THR A 102 -5.49 -8.62 -15.42
N LEU A 103 -6.07 -8.12 -14.31
CA LEU A 103 -7.50 -7.87 -14.18
C LEU A 103 -8.00 -6.89 -15.25
N ILE A 104 -7.30 -5.77 -15.45
CA ILE A 104 -7.62 -4.78 -16.50
C ILE A 104 -7.56 -5.43 -17.89
N SER A 105 -6.52 -6.23 -18.15
CA SER A 105 -6.38 -6.93 -19.43
C SER A 105 -7.54 -7.90 -19.69
N ARG A 106 -7.98 -8.66 -18.68
CA ARG A 106 -9.10 -9.59 -18.85
C ARG A 106 -10.44 -8.85 -18.98
N LEU A 107 -10.66 -7.80 -18.19
CA LEU A 107 -11.86 -6.96 -18.30
C LEU A 107 -11.99 -6.30 -19.68
N SER A 108 -10.88 -5.91 -20.29
CA SER A 108 -10.86 -5.32 -21.65
C SER A 108 -11.33 -6.28 -22.75
N SER A 109 -11.43 -7.59 -22.46
CA SER A 109 -12.04 -8.57 -23.37
C SER A 109 -13.57 -8.69 -23.22
N ILE A 110 -14.11 -8.18 -22.11
CA ILE A 110 -15.54 -8.22 -21.77
C ILE A 110 -16.22 -6.88 -22.09
N MET A 111 -15.49 -5.78 -21.92
CA MET A 111 -16.00 -4.41 -22.03
C MET A 111 -14.97 -3.45 -22.62
N ASN A 112 -15.43 -2.29 -23.08
CA ASN A 112 -14.57 -1.27 -23.67
C ASN A 112 -13.59 -0.70 -22.64
N LYS A 113 -12.45 -0.20 -23.10
CA LYS A 113 -11.38 0.30 -22.23
C LYS A 113 -11.83 1.49 -21.39
N GLU A 114 -12.70 2.34 -21.92
CA GLU A 114 -13.27 3.51 -21.27
C GLU A 114 -14.17 3.12 -20.08
N GLN A 115 -14.69 1.89 -20.07
CA GLN A 115 -15.52 1.33 -19.01
C GLN A 115 -14.69 0.75 -17.85
N VAL A 116 -13.36 0.63 -18.01
CA VAL A 116 -12.44 0.10 -16.99
C VAL A 116 -11.53 1.22 -16.51
N VAL A 117 -11.91 1.85 -15.41
CA VAL A 117 -11.28 3.10 -14.96
C VAL A 117 -10.40 2.86 -13.74
N SER A 118 -9.11 3.21 -13.86
CA SER A 118 -8.11 3.02 -12.81
C SER A 118 -7.35 4.30 -12.43
N THR A 119 -7.81 5.45 -12.92
CA THR A 119 -7.25 6.78 -12.66
C THR A 119 -7.53 7.24 -11.23
N SER A 120 -6.57 7.91 -10.59
CA SER A 120 -6.63 8.31 -9.17
C SER A 120 -7.91 9.07 -8.80
N ASN A 121 -8.38 9.99 -9.65
CA ASN A 121 -9.61 10.77 -9.46
C ASN A 121 -10.91 9.94 -9.48
N ASN A 122 -10.86 8.72 -10.03
CA ASN A 122 -12.01 7.83 -10.11
C ASN A 122 -11.99 6.77 -8.99
N LEU A 123 -10.82 6.56 -8.37
CA LEU A 123 -10.69 5.70 -7.20
C LEU A 123 -11.07 6.44 -5.91
N ILE A 124 -10.94 7.77 -5.91
CA ILE A 124 -11.28 8.63 -4.77
C ILE A 124 -11.91 9.92 -5.30
N GLU A 125 -13.11 10.25 -4.83
CA GLU A 125 -13.86 11.47 -5.21
C GLU A 125 -13.26 12.75 -4.58
N CYS A 126 -12.70 12.66 -3.37
CA CYS A 126 -12.07 13.78 -2.65
C CYS A 126 -10.70 13.39 -2.07
N SER A 127 -9.64 14.10 -2.48
CA SER A 127 -8.32 14.01 -1.85
C SER A 127 -8.36 14.76 -0.50
N THR A 128 -8.76 14.09 0.58
CA THR A 128 -8.66 14.67 1.93
C THR A 128 -7.23 14.56 2.46
N ASP A 129 -6.74 15.59 3.15
CA ASP A 129 -5.42 15.61 3.80
C ASP A 129 -5.35 14.66 5.01
N ALA A 130 -6.50 14.44 5.67
CA ALA A 130 -6.72 13.33 6.57
C ALA A 130 -6.88 12.06 5.73
N THR A 131 -5.87 11.19 5.76
CA THR A 131 -6.00 9.84 5.24
C THR A 131 -6.92 9.09 6.21
N ASP A 132 -8.25 9.17 6.04
CA ASP A 132 -9.20 8.44 6.88
C ASP A 132 -9.13 6.97 6.46
N LEU A 133 -8.45 6.18 7.29
CA LEU A 133 -7.87 4.85 7.01
C LEU A 133 -8.94 3.73 6.96
N ARG A 134 -10.21 4.10 6.80
CA ARG A 134 -11.35 3.20 6.84
C ARG A 134 -11.73 2.63 5.47
N MET A 135 -11.14 3.14 4.39
CA MET A 135 -11.48 2.74 3.03
C MET A 135 -10.27 2.08 2.37
N GLU A 136 -10.33 0.77 2.14
CA GLU A 136 -9.44 0.11 1.19
C GLU A 136 -9.72 0.70 -0.20
N LEU A 137 -8.67 1.13 -0.90
CA LEU A 137 -8.86 1.68 -2.24
C LEU A 137 -9.27 0.58 -3.20
N PRO A 138 -10.33 0.79 -4.02
CA PRO A 138 -10.65 -0.16 -5.06
C PRO A 138 -9.47 -0.25 -6.04
N ALA A 139 -9.20 -1.46 -6.55
CA ALA A 139 -8.17 -1.64 -7.57
C ALA A 139 -8.51 -0.84 -8.85
N LEU A 140 -9.80 -0.81 -9.21
CA LEU A 140 -10.37 -0.10 -10.35
C LEU A 140 -11.90 0.01 -10.18
N VAL A 141 -12.53 0.83 -11.01
CA VAL A 141 -14.00 0.98 -11.10
C VAL A 141 -14.44 0.56 -12.51
N VAL A 142 -15.57 -0.16 -12.60
CA VAL A 142 -16.15 -0.59 -13.88
C VAL A 142 -17.52 0.03 -14.14
N PHE A 143 -17.81 0.35 -15.40
CA PHE A 143 -19.08 0.95 -15.85
C PHE A 143 -19.76 0.08 -16.93
N PRO A 144 -20.32 -1.09 -16.56
CA PRO A 144 -21.00 -1.95 -17.51
C PRO A 144 -22.29 -1.30 -18.03
N GLU A 145 -22.58 -1.47 -19.31
CA GLU A 145 -23.74 -0.88 -19.99
C GLU A 145 -24.85 -1.90 -20.30
N ASN A 146 -24.55 -3.20 -20.20
CA ASN A 146 -25.50 -4.26 -20.52
C ASN A 146 -25.32 -5.51 -19.65
N THR A 147 -26.35 -6.36 -19.65
CA THR A 147 -26.40 -7.59 -18.85
C THR A 147 -25.28 -8.58 -19.21
N SER A 148 -24.86 -8.64 -20.47
CA SER A 148 -23.78 -9.55 -20.90
C SER A 148 -22.45 -9.18 -20.24
N GLN A 149 -22.12 -7.88 -20.19
CA GLN A 149 -20.94 -7.38 -19.49
C GLN A 149 -20.97 -7.70 -18.00
N ILE A 150 -22.12 -7.51 -17.34
CA ILE A 150 -22.30 -7.86 -15.91
C ILE A 150 -22.04 -9.35 -15.68
N GLN A 151 -22.63 -10.22 -16.50
CA GLN A 151 -22.40 -11.67 -16.41
C GLN A 151 -20.92 -12.03 -16.63
N GLY A 152 -20.26 -11.37 -17.59
CA GLY A 152 -18.83 -11.52 -17.85
C GLY A 152 -17.98 -11.18 -16.63
N ILE A 153 -18.26 -10.05 -15.96
CA ILE A 153 -17.56 -9.65 -14.73
C ILE A 153 -17.74 -10.69 -13.62
N ILE A 154 -18.98 -11.18 -13.40
CA ILE A 154 -19.25 -12.17 -12.34
C ILE A 154 -18.51 -13.49 -12.63
N ARG A 155 -18.48 -13.95 -13.88
CA ARG A 155 -17.71 -15.14 -14.27
C ARG A 155 -16.22 -14.91 -14.02
N LEU A 156 -15.70 -13.76 -14.45
CA LEU A 156 -14.31 -13.35 -14.24
C LEU A 156 -13.91 -13.38 -12.76
N ALA A 157 -14.80 -12.91 -11.88
CA ALA A 157 -14.59 -12.87 -10.43
C ALA A 157 -14.60 -14.25 -9.77
N ASN A 158 -15.26 -15.25 -10.35
CA ASN A 158 -15.24 -16.63 -9.84
C ASN A 158 -13.98 -17.40 -10.30
N GLU A 159 -13.25 -16.89 -11.28
CA GLU A 159 -12.06 -17.54 -11.84
C GLU A 159 -10.74 -17.04 -11.21
N MET A 160 -10.73 -15.84 -10.63
CA MET A 160 -9.55 -15.14 -10.10
C MET A 160 -9.60 -15.04 -8.59
#